data_AF-A0A1F3S1S2-F1
#
_entry.id   AF-A0A1F3S1S2-F1
#
_cell.length_a   1.000
_cell.length_b   1.000
_cell.length_c   1.000
_cell.angle_alpha   90.00
_cell.angle_beta   90.00
_cell.angle_gamma   90.00
#
_symmetry.space_group_name_H-M   'P 1'
#
loop_
_entity.id
_entity.type
_entity.pdbx_description
1 polymer ?
#
loop_
_entity_poly.entity_id
_entity_poly.type
_entity_poly.pdbx_seq_one_letter_code
_entity_poly.pdbx_strand_id
1 'polypeptide(L)'
;MYYQYRSLVRPRIWFDDEYTITEADITMYGSDHSTLGGSNASKFIQVTADWNENLVTWNAQPSTSTSITENIAATSSSTENKTVDILAFVEEWQTDNSANFGLSFQMQNTSNYKHKQVFHSPVATSASNRPDIEFTLDLLTGLEAFCNQPYIKLERKLTGLKYTSKYGKIYFAYDNEYASDSSNLSYSIFSVENRISPVISSGTSALSLVYGYNNIELSVSSLTTGEIYILEVTNDRGEKWFLRFEKD
;
A
#
# COMPACT_ATOMS: atom_id res chain seq x y z
N MET A 1 -3.92 -25.83 27.80
CA MET A 1 -4.24 -24.49 27.27
C MET A 1 -3.81 -24.50 25.81
N TYR A 2 -4.73 -24.28 24.87
CA TYR A 2 -4.43 -24.27 23.44
C TYR A 2 -4.21 -22.83 23.01
N TYR A 3 -3.05 -22.52 22.43
CA TYR A 3 -2.77 -21.20 21.89
C TYR A 3 -3.04 -21.21 20.39
N GLN A 4 -3.84 -20.24 19.93
CA GLN A 4 -4.04 -19.99 18.50
C GLN A 4 -3.12 -18.85 18.09
N TYR A 5 -2.41 -19.04 16.99
CA TYR A 5 -1.54 -18.03 16.41
C TYR A 5 -2.08 -17.60 15.06
N ARG A 6 -1.99 -16.30 14.81
CA ARG A 6 -2.26 -15.66 13.52
C ARG A 6 -1.13 -14.71 13.24
N SER A 7 -0.77 -14.59 11.97
CA SER A 7 0.17 -13.57 11.51
C SER A 7 -0.58 -12.59 10.63
N LEU A 8 -0.17 -11.33 10.70
CA LEU A 8 -0.62 -10.28 9.78
C LEU A 8 0.55 -9.96 8.87
N VAL A 9 0.27 -9.86 7.58
CA VAL A 9 1.26 -9.53 6.55
C VAL A 9 0.68 -8.39 5.74
N ARG A 10 1.36 -7.24 5.71
CA ARG A 10 0.97 -6.10 4.89
C ARG A 10 2.10 -5.72 3.95
N PRO A 11 2.05 -6.15 2.69
CA PRO A 11 2.91 -5.60 1.64
C PRO A 11 2.61 -4.10 1.52
N ARG A 12 3.65 -3.27 1.52
CA ARG A 12 3.50 -1.82 1.28
C ARG A 12 3.72 -1.56 -0.21
N ILE A 13 2.72 -1.89 -1.01
CA ILE A 13 2.76 -1.81 -2.47
C ILE A 13 1.56 -0.98 -2.94
N TRP A 14 1.78 -0.17 -3.96
CA TRP A 14 0.76 0.61 -4.65
C TRP A 14 0.64 0.09 -6.08
N PHE A 15 -0.56 -0.26 -6.50
CA PHE A 15 -0.88 -0.76 -7.84
C PHE A 15 -1.57 0.34 -8.64
N ASP A 16 -1.02 0.67 -9.80
CA ASP A 16 -1.64 1.62 -10.72
C ASP A 16 -2.79 0.96 -11.48
N ASP A 17 -3.85 1.70 -11.83
CA ASP A 17 -5.00 1.17 -12.59
C ASP A 17 -4.70 0.98 -14.09
N GLU A 18 -3.50 1.38 -14.51
CA GLU A 18 -3.02 1.39 -15.89
C GLU A 18 -2.41 0.05 -16.34
N TYR A 19 -2.18 -0.88 -15.41
CA TYR A 19 -1.70 -2.23 -15.67
C TYR A 19 -2.76 -3.26 -15.31
N THR A 20 -2.88 -4.32 -16.10
CA THR A 20 -3.62 -5.51 -15.66
C THR A 20 -2.63 -6.44 -14.99
N ILE A 21 -2.87 -6.76 -13.72
CA ILE A 21 -2.08 -7.77 -13.00
C ILE A 21 -2.66 -9.12 -13.40
N THR A 22 -1.87 -9.94 -14.08
CA THR A 22 -2.34 -11.24 -14.60
C THR A 22 -1.95 -12.39 -13.70
N GLU A 23 -0.87 -12.22 -12.92
CA GLU A 23 -0.41 -13.19 -11.93
C GLU A 23 0.16 -12.43 -10.73
N ALA A 24 -0.09 -12.93 -9.53
CA ALA A 24 0.54 -12.43 -8.32
C ALA A 24 0.77 -13.59 -7.36
N ASP A 25 2.03 -13.90 -7.09
CA ASP A 25 2.43 -15.05 -6.27
C ASP A 25 3.26 -14.58 -5.08
N ILE A 26 2.85 -14.96 -3.87
CA ILE A 26 3.69 -14.79 -2.68
C ILE A 26 4.45 -16.08 -2.38
N THR A 27 5.78 -15.98 -2.30
CA THR A 27 6.65 -17.08 -1.89
C THR A 27 7.08 -16.89 -0.44
N MET A 28 6.85 -17.92 0.37
CA MET A 28 7.22 -17.97 1.78
C MET A 28 8.18 -19.14 2.05
N TYR A 29 9.22 -18.86 2.83
CA TYR A 29 10.29 -19.82 3.10
C TYR A 29 10.09 -20.52 4.44
N GLY A 30 10.04 -21.85 4.42
CA GLY A 30 9.72 -22.70 5.57
C GLY A 30 10.88 -22.82 6.55
N SER A 31 10.58 -22.89 7.85
CA SER A 31 11.62 -22.96 8.90
C SER A 31 11.41 -24.06 9.93
N ASP A 32 10.17 -24.29 10.37
CA ASP A 32 9.86 -25.25 11.43
C ASP A 32 8.37 -25.68 11.41
N HIS A 33 7.92 -26.21 10.28
CA HIS A 33 6.57 -26.77 10.19
C HIS A 33 6.44 -28.05 11.00
N SER A 34 5.23 -28.31 11.51
CA SER A 34 4.87 -29.56 12.16
C SER A 34 3.47 -29.99 11.75
N THR A 35 3.30 -31.27 11.43
CA THR A 35 2.00 -31.94 11.20
C THR A 35 1.67 -32.88 12.36
N LEU A 36 2.38 -32.76 13.48
CA LEU A 36 2.13 -33.60 14.65
C LEU A 36 0.74 -33.31 15.21
N GLY A 37 -0.12 -34.32 15.23
CA GLY A 37 -1.46 -34.21 15.79
C GLY A 37 -2.53 -33.65 14.83
N GLY A 38 -2.20 -33.49 13.54
CA GLY A 38 -3.17 -33.14 12.51
C GLY A 38 -2.56 -32.48 11.27
N SER A 39 -3.41 -32.25 10.28
CA SER A 39 -3.06 -31.39 9.13
C SER A 39 -2.68 -30.00 9.63
N ASN A 40 -1.58 -29.46 9.10
CA ASN A 40 -1.19 -28.07 9.35
C ASN A 40 -1.66 -27.09 8.28
N ALA A 41 -2.61 -27.49 7.43
CA ALA A 41 -3.16 -26.63 6.39
C ALA A 41 -3.63 -25.28 6.94
N SER A 42 -3.31 -24.24 6.20
CA SER A 42 -3.51 -22.84 6.57
C SER A 42 -4.26 -22.11 5.47
N LYS A 43 -4.49 -20.82 5.67
CA LYS A 43 -5.10 -19.96 4.66
C LYS A 43 -4.67 -18.51 4.85
N PHE A 44 -4.74 -17.77 3.75
CA PHE A 44 -4.79 -16.32 3.76
C PHE A 44 -6.23 -15.83 3.76
N ILE A 45 -6.47 -14.72 4.44
CA ILE A 45 -7.75 -14.02 4.48
C ILE A 45 -7.46 -12.53 4.39
N GLN A 46 -8.24 -11.80 3.58
CA GLN A 46 -8.05 -10.37 3.41
C GLN A 46 -8.32 -9.65 4.73
N VAL A 47 -7.47 -8.69 5.09
CA VAL A 47 -7.70 -7.80 6.23
C VAL A 47 -8.50 -6.58 5.74
N THR A 48 -9.55 -6.20 6.47
CA THR A 48 -10.52 -5.17 6.06
C THR A 48 -10.50 -3.91 6.92
N ALA A 49 -9.55 -3.81 7.86
CA ALA A 49 -9.36 -2.65 8.71
C ALA A 49 -7.88 -2.42 8.99
N ASP A 50 -7.50 -1.15 9.16
CA ASP A 50 -6.13 -0.79 9.51
C ASP A 50 -5.73 -1.35 10.88
N TRP A 51 -4.42 -1.50 11.08
CA TRP A 51 -3.84 -2.03 12.29
C TRP A 51 -2.43 -1.48 12.55
N ASN A 52 -2.11 -1.30 13.82
CA ASN A 52 -0.79 -0.90 14.29
C ASN A 52 -0.08 -2.12 14.88
N GLU A 53 1.06 -2.51 14.31
CA GLU A 53 1.83 -3.69 14.72
C GLU A 53 2.18 -3.73 16.21
N ASN A 54 2.30 -2.57 16.86
CA ASN A 54 2.62 -2.47 18.29
C ASN A 54 1.40 -2.61 19.22
N LEU A 55 0.20 -2.54 18.66
CA LEU A 55 -1.08 -2.58 19.40
C LEU A 55 -1.92 -3.83 19.08
N VAL A 56 -1.54 -4.61 18.08
CA VAL A 56 -2.24 -5.84 17.73
C VAL A 56 -2.17 -6.83 18.89
N THR A 57 -3.35 -7.22 19.37
CA THR A 57 -3.54 -8.30 20.35
C THR A 57 -4.67 -9.21 19.87
N TRP A 58 -4.90 -10.33 20.55
CA TRP A 58 -6.04 -11.20 20.22
C TRP A 58 -7.39 -10.45 20.21
N ASN A 59 -7.59 -9.53 21.15
CA ASN A 59 -8.84 -8.78 21.28
C ASN A 59 -8.87 -7.52 20.40
N ALA A 60 -7.71 -7.04 19.95
CA ALA A 60 -7.56 -5.81 19.14
C ALA A 60 -7.03 -6.09 17.72
N GLN A 61 -7.23 -7.31 17.21
CA GLN A 61 -6.86 -7.66 15.85
C GLN A 61 -7.80 -6.99 14.83
N PRO A 62 -7.33 -6.65 13.63
CA PRO A 62 -8.18 -6.07 12.61
C PRO A 62 -9.25 -7.08 12.15
N SER A 63 -10.36 -6.57 11.62
CA SER A 63 -11.37 -7.39 10.97
C SER A 63 -10.82 -8.00 9.68
N THR A 64 -11.38 -9.15 9.30
CA THR A 64 -11.03 -9.86 8.07
C THR A 64 -12.29 -10.12 7.23
N SER A 65 -12.10 -10.23 5.91
CA SER A 65 -13.14 -10.62 4.97
C SER A 65 -13.57 -12.08 5.15
N THR A 66 -14.71 -12.44 4.56
CA THR A 66 -15.13 -13.84 4.38
C THR A 66 -15.15 -14.26 2.91
N SER A 67 -15.01 -13.30 1.99
CA SER A 67 -15.15 -13.51 0.54
C SER A 67 -13.81 -13.77 -0.14
N ILE A 68 -12.75 -13.08 0.27
CA ILE A 68 -11.41 -13.19 -0.34
C ILE A 68 -10.51 -13.97 0.62
N THR A 69 -10.25 -15.22 0.26
CA THR A 69 -9.44 -16.17 1.04
C THR A 69 -8.76 -17.15 0.11
N GLU A 70 -7.51 -17.52 0.44
CA GLU A 70 -6.77 -18.52 -0.32
C GLU A 70 -6.25 -19.62 0.58
N ASN A 71 -6.40 -20.87 0.13
CA ASN A 71 -6.03 -22.04 0.93
C ASN A 71 -4.58 -22.41 0.72
N ILE A 72 -3.90 -22.72 1.82
CA ILE A 72 -2.51 -23.14 1.83
C ILE A 72 -2.47 -24.59 2.28
N ALA A 73 -2.05 -25.47 1.37
CA ALA A 73 -1.98 -26.90 1.63
C ALA A 73 -1.07 -27.22 2.81
N ALA A 74 -1.31 -28.37 3.45
CA ALA A 74 -0.43 -28.89 4.49
C ALA A 74 1.01 -29.06 3.98
N THR A 75 1.98 -28.99 4.88
CA THR A 75 3.39 -29.22 4.52
C THR A 75 3.78 -30.70 4.62
N SER A 76 4.68 -31.13 3.74
CA SER A 76 5.28 -32.46 3.72
C SER A 76 6.61 -32.53 4.49
N SER A 77 7.24 -31.40 4.79
CA SER A 77 8.48 -31.34 5.59
C SER A 77 8.50 -30.12 6.52
N SER A 78 9.47 -30.08 7.43
CA SER A 78 9.65 -28.98 8.40
C SER A 78 10.15 -27.68 7.77
N THR A 79 10.69 -27.72 6.55
CA THR A 79 11.29 -26.55 5.87
C THR A 79 10.74 -26.37 4.45
N GLU A 80 9.55 -26.90 4.16
CA GLU A 80 8.94 -26.76 2.85
C GLU A 80 8.55 -25.31 2.58
N ASN A 81 8.99 -24.76 1.46
CA ASN A 81 8.56 -23.45 1.01
C ASN A 81 7.16 -23.55 0.39
N LYS A 82 6.40 -22.46 0.42
CA LYS A 82 5.09 -22.38 -0.24
C LYS A 82 5.04 -21.16 -1.13
N THR A 83 4.58 -21.35 -2.36
CA THR A 83 4.13 -20.29 -3.26
C THR A 83 2.61 -20.36 -3.32
N VAL A 84 1.96 -19.20 -3.17
CA VAL A 84 0.52 -19.09 -3.08
C VAL A 84 0.08 -17.96 -4.01
N ASP A 85 -0.87 -18.28 -4.88
CA ASP A 85 -1.55 -17.29 -5.72
C ASP A 85 -2.34 -16.34 -4.82
N ILE A 86 -2.05 -15.05 -4.96
CA ILE A 86 -2.70 -13.96 -4.24
C ILE A 86 -3.36 -12.95 -5.19
N LEU A 87 -3.57 -13.31 -6.46
CA LEU A 87 -4.14 -12.43 -7.48
C LEU A 87 -5.44 -11.79 -7.01
N ALA A 88 -6.36 -12.57 -6.45
CA ALA A 88 -7.64 -12.06 -5.95
C ALA A 88 -7.51 -11.00 -4.83
N PHE A 89 -6.46 -11.06 -3.99
CA PHE A 89 -6.20 -10.01 -3.00
C PHE A 89 -5.65 -8.75 -3.67
N VAL A 90 -4.78 -8.94 -4.65
CA VAL A 90 -4.09 -7.88 -5.36
C VAL A 90 -5.03 -7.09 -6.26
N GLU A 91 -5.94 -7.77 -6.98
CA GLU A 91 -7.02 -7.14 -7.74
C GLU A 91 -7.86 -6.23 -6.85
N GLU A 92 -8.23 -6.69 -5.65
CA GLU A 92 -8.99 -5.88 -4.68
C GLU A 92 -8.17 -4.67 -4.20
N TRP A 93 -6.88 -4.84 -3.90
CA TRP A 93 -6.00 -3.73 -3.52
C TRP A 93 -5.78 -2.73 -4.66
N GLN A 94 -5.83 -3.18 -5.91
CA GLN A 94 -5.73 -2.31 -7.08
C GLN A 94 -6.98 -1.44 -7.25
N THR A 95 -8.18 -1.93 -6.87
CA THR A 95 -9.40 -1.11 -6.92
C THR A 95 -9.39 0.06 -5.93
N ASP A 96 -8.75 -0.13 -4.76
CA ASP A 96 -8.53 0.92 -3.76
C ASP A 96 -7.26 0.63 -2.96
N ASN A 97 -6.15 1.26 -3.37
CA ASN A 97 -4.87 1.11 -2.68
C ASN A 97 -4.90 1.57 -1.23
N SER A 98 -5.78 2.52 -0.89
CA SER A 98 -5.92 3.00 0.49
C SER A 98 -6.59 1.97 1.40
N ALA A 99 -7.31 1.00 0.82
CA ALA A 99 -7.90 -0.14 1.50
C ALA A 99 -6.97 -1.36 1.60
N ASN A 100 -5.70 -1.26 1.16
CA ASN A 100 -4.72 -2.33 1.34
C ASN A 100 -4.23 -2.43 2.80
N PHE A 101 -5.00 -3.17 3.61
CA PHE A 101 -4.62 -3.51 4.99
C PHE A 101 -3.83 -4.82 5.10
N GLY A 102 -3.52 -5.46 3.97
CA GLY A 102 -2.80 -6.73 3.90
C GLY A 102 -3.69 -7.96 4.10
N LEU A 103 -3.06 -9.03 4.59
CA LEU A 103 -3.65 -10.36 4.73
C LEU A 103 -3.34 -10.97 6.10
N SER A 104 -4.26 -11.80 6.57
CA SER A 104 -4.11 -12.62 7.76
C SER A 104 -3.75 -14.04 7.37
N PHE A 105 -2.64 -14.53 7.89
CA PHE A 105 -2.21 -15.91 7.81
C PHE A 105 -2.66 -16.66 9.05
N GLN A 106 -3.46 -17.70 8.86
CA GLN A 106 -3.95 -18.51 9.96
C GLN A 106 -4.20 -19.96 9.56
N MET A 107 -4.10 -20.83 10.55
CA MET A 107 -4.43 -22.24 10.39
C MET A 107 -5.92 -22.45 10.10
N GLN A 108 -6.23 -23.41 9.22
CA GLN A 108 -7.62 -23.82 8.97
C GLN A 108 -8.20 -24.59 10.15
N ASN A 109 -7.37 -25.39 10.83
CA ASN A 109 -7.76 -26.15 12.03
C ASN A 109 -6.86 -25.78 13.21
N THR A 110 -7.44 -25.27 14.29
CA THR A 110 -6.73 -24.88 15.50
C THR A 110 -6.99 -25.80 16.71
N SER A 111 -7.54 -27.00 16.49
CA SER A 111 -7.92 -27.94 17.55
C SER A 111 -6.73 -28.58 18.28
N ASN A 112 -5.52 -28.44 17.75
CA ASN A 112 -4.29 -28.98 18.34
C ASN A 112 -3.15 -27.98 18.17
N TYR A 113 -2.35 -27.76 19.21
CA TYR A 113 -1.24 -26.80 19.19
C TYR A 113 0.06 -27.39 18.64
N LYS A 114 0.10 -28.70 18.39
CA LYS A 114 1.28 -29.42 17.90
C LYS A 114 1.47 -29.32 16.40
N HIS A 115 0.42 -29.02 15.64
CA HIS A 115 0.51 -28.73 14.22
C HIS A 115 0.67 -27.23 14.00
N LYS A 116 1.55 -26.85 13.08
CA LYS A 116 1.87 -25.46 12.75
C LYS A 116 2.51 -25.36 11.37
N GLN A 117 2.30 -24.23 10.72
CA GLN A 117 3.11 -23.79 9.59
C GLN A 117 3.87 -22.53 9.99
N VAL A 118 5.20 -22.54 9.85
CA VAL A 118 6.07 -21.46 10.27
C VAL A 118 6.97 -21.06 9.12
N PHE A 119 6.83 -19.80 8.71
CA PHE A 119 7.62 -19.19 7.67
C PHE A 119 8.53 -18.11 8.25
N HIS A 120 9.62 -17.86 7.54
CA HIS A 120 10.51 -16.74 7.84
C HIS A 120 9.81 -15.39 7.63
N SER A 121 10.28 -14.37 8.33
CA SER A 121 9.79 -12.99 8.22
C SER A 121 10.71 -12.14 7.31
N PRO A 122 10.27 -10.92 6.93
CA PRO A 122 11.11 -9.99 6.16
C PRO A 122 12.44 -9.59 6.83
N VAL A 123 12.60 -9.85 8.13
CA VAL A 123 13.83 -9.54 8.90
C VAL A 123 14.69 -10.78 9.15
N ALA A 124 14.46 -11.88 8.41
CA ALA A 124 15.32 -13.06 8.47
C ALA A 124 16.80 -12.70 8.19
N THR A 125 17.71 -13.32 8.95
CA THR A 125 19.16 -13.10 8.87
C THR A 125 19.68 -13.35 7.46
N SER A 126 19.26 -14.46 6.85
CA SER A 126 19.57 -14.78 5.46
C SER A 126 18.54 -14.14 4.53
N ALA A 127 19.01 -13.32 3.58
CA ALA A 127 18.14 -12.63 2.63
C ALA A 127 17.33 -13.60 1.75
N SER A 128 17.91 -14.76 1.41
CA SER A 128 17.26 -15.83 0.63
C SER A 128 16.05 -16.47 1.32
N ASN A 129 15.84 -16.20 2.61
CA ASN A 129 14.73 -16.75 3.37
C ASN A 129 13.63 -15.72 3.61
N ARG A 130 13.79 -14.48 3.13
CA ARG A 130 12.77 -13.43 3.32
C ARG A 130 11.66 -13.66 2.31
N PRO A 131 10.38 -13.60 2.71
CA PRO A 131 9.27 -13.71 1.77
C PRO A 131 9.35 -12.66 0.66
N ASP A 132 8.93 -13.05 -0.53
CA ASP A 132 8.89 -12.20 -1.72
C ASP A 132 7.53 -12.35 -2.43
N ILE A 133 7.20 -11.35 -3.25
CA ILE A 133 6.01 -11.35 -4.09
C ILE A 133 6.46 -11.08 -5.51
N GLU A 134 6.05 -11.96 -6.42
CA GLU A 134 6.27 -11.85 -7.86
C GLU A 134 4.96 -11.50 -8.54
N PHE A 135 5.03 -10.58 -9.52
CA PHE A 135 3.87 -10.12 -10.28
C PHE A 135 4.16 -10.26 -11.78
N THR A 136 3.18 -10.77 -12.52
CA THR A 136 3.15 -10.66 -13.98
C THR A 136 2.14 -9.57 -14.34
N LEU A 137 2.58 -8.62 -15.17
CA LEU A 137 1.80 -7.46 -15.58
C LEU A 137 1.64 -7.45 -17.09
N ASP A 138 0.41 -7.23 -17.55
CA ASP A 138 0.14 -6.87 -18.93
C ASP A 138 -0.19 -5.38 -19.02
N LEU A 139 0.45 -4.71 -19.98
CA LEU A 139 0.04 -3.38 -20.40
C LEU A 139 -1.33 -3.49 -21.04
N LEU A 140 -2.28 -2.68 -20.56
CA LEU A 140 -3.53 -2.49 -21.28
C LEU A 140 -3.22 -1.98 -22.69
N THR A 141 -3.50 -2.81 -23.69
CA THR A 141 -3.23 -2.48 -25.10
C THR A 141 -3.95 -1.19 -25.47
N GLY A 142 -3.20 -0.18 -25.92
CA GLY A 142 -3.70 1.17 -26.16
C GLY A 142 -3.18 2.25 -25.21
N LEU A 143 -2.46 1.86 -24.14
CA LEU A 143 -1.79 2.74 -23.17
C LEU A 143 -0.25 2.82 -23.35
N GLU A 144 0.29 2.63 -24.57
CA GLU A 144 1.75 2.62 -24.81
C GLU A 144 2.48 3.96 -24.59
N ALA A 145 1.82 4.97 -24.00
CA ALA A 145 2.40 6.24 -23.59
C ALA A 145 2.56 6.40 -22.06
N PHE A 146 2.14 5.42 -21.26
CA PHE A 146 2.14 5.50 -19.79
C PHE A 146 3.49 5.06 -19.22
N CYS A 147 4.44 5.99 -19.18
CA CYS A 147 5.59 5.85 -18.28
C CYS A 147 5.09 6.10 -16.85
N ASN A 148 5.30 5.14 -15.93
CA ASN A 148 5.12 5.29 -14.47
C ASN A 148 5.37 6.74 -14.06
N GLN A 149 4.36 7.47 -13.59
CA GLN A 149 4.59 8.79 -13.04
C GLN A 149 5.11 8.61 -11.62
N PRO A 150 6.41 8.82 -11.33
CA PRO A 150 6.88 8.69 -9.97
C PRO A 150 6.15 9.70 -9.11
N TYR A 151 5.52 9.25 -8.03
CA TYR A 151 4.98 10.14 -7.02
C TYR A 151 6.09 11.07 -6.55
N ILE A 152 5.87 12.36 -6.80
CA ILE A 152 6.88 13.39 -6.60
C ILE A 152 7.03 13.62 -5.11
N LYS A 153 8.25 13.53 -4.59
CA LYS A 153 8.54 13.98 -3.23
C LYS A 153 8.40 15.49 -3.16
N LEU A 154 7.58 15.98 -2.23
CA LEU A 154 7.46 17.41 -1.99
C LEU A 154 8.69 17.97 -1.25
N GLU A 155 9.03 19.22 -1.53
CA GLU A 155 10.20 19.89 -0.97
C GLU A 155 9.83 20.96 0.04
N ARG A 156 10.59 21.11 1.13
CA ARG A 156 10.35 22.14 2.17
C ARG A 156 10.56 23.58 1.65
N LYS A 157 11.19 23.72 0.48
CA LYS A 157 11.39 24.99 -0.22
C LYS A 157 11.18 24.76 -1.70
N LEU A 158 10.66 25.76 -2.40
CA LEU A 158 10.52 25.70 -3.85
C LEU A 158 11.89 25.52 -4.51
N THR A 159 12.06 24.43 -5.25
CA THR A 159 13.29 24.14 -6.00
C THR A 159 13.17 24.60 -7.45
N GLY A 160 14.28 24.52 -8.20
CA GLY A 160 14.29 24.76 -9.64
C GLY A 160 13.71 23.63 -10.47
N LEU A 161 13.52 22.44 -9.88
CA LEU A 161 13.01 21.26 -10.57
C LEU A 161 11.57 21.49 -11.01
N LYS A 162 11.27 21.04 -12.23
CA LYS A 162 9.96 21.19 -12.86
C LYS A 162 9.44 19.80 -13.21
N TYR A 163 8.24 19.50 -12.74
CA TYR A 163 7.50 18.29 -13.07
C TYR A 163 6.44 18.59 -14.13
N THR A 164 5.75 17.57 -14.62
CA THR A 164 4.65 17.73 -15.58
C THR A 164 3.45 17.00 -15.02
N SER A 165 2.26 17.62 -15.03
CA SER A 165 1.03 16.90 -14.72
C SER A 165 0.78 15.82 -15.77
N LYS A 166 -0.01 14.81 -15.44
CA LYS A 166 -0.49 13.83 -16.41
C LYS A 166 -1.95 13.53 -16.18
N TYR A 167 -2.71 13.41 -17.28
CA TYR A 167 -4.13 13.06 -17.23
C TYR A 167 -4.96 14.04 -16.39
N GLY A 168 -4.57 15.32 -16.44
CA GLY A 168 -5.22 16.35 -15.65
C GLY A 168 -5.06 16.17 -14.14
N LYS A 169 -4.03 15.43 -13.70
CA LYS A 169 -3.64 15.21 -12.30
C LYS A 169 -2.15 15.49 -12.06
N ILE A 170 -1.79 15.80 -10.82
CA ILE A 170 -0.41 15.78 -10.32
C ILE A 170 -0.30 14.73 -9.22
N TYR A 171 0.80 13.97 -9.23
CA TYR A 171 1.04 12.82 -8.34
C TYR A 171 2.17 13.15 -7.38
N PHE A 172 1.92 13.15 -6.07
CA PHE A 172 2.95 13.45 -5.08
C PHE A 172 2.83 12.59 -3.82
N ALA A 173 3.97 12.34 -3.19
CA ALA A 173 4.04 11.58 -1.96
C ALA A 173 4.22 12.49 -0.74
N TYR A 174 3.57 12.12 0.37
CA TYR A 174 3.69 12.78 1.66
C TYR A 174 3.83 11.75 2.78
N ASP A 175 4.90 11.83 3.56
CA ASP A 175 5.09 10.98 4.74
C ASP A 175 4.56 11.71 5.98
N ASN A 176 3.47 11.21 6.53
CA ASN A 176 2.87 11.75 7.74
C ASN A 176 3.54 11.14 8.98
N GLU A 177 4.50 11.89 9.52
CA GLU A 177 5.34 11.49 10.66
C GLU A 177 4.63 11.50 12.03
N TYR A 178 3.39 12.02 12.13
CA TYR A 178 2.66 12.15 13.39
C TYR A 178 1.33 11.38 13.38
N ALA A 179 1.14 10.52 14.39
CA ALA A 179 -0.04 9.66 14.53
C ALA A 179 -1.31 10.35 15.06
N SER A 180 -1.25 11.65 15.40
CA SER A 180 -2.39 12.52 15.72
C SER A 180 -1.95 14.00 15.53
N ASP A 181 -2.70 14.91 14.88
CA ASP A 181 -3.92 15.55 15.42
C ASP A 181 -4.83 16.22 14.35
N SER A 182 -4.58 16.05 13.04
CA SER A 182 -5.54 16.40 11.99
C SER A 182 -5.16 15.68 10.71
N SER A 183 -6.03 14.78 10.26
CA SER A 183 -5.79 13.82 9.17
C SER A 183 -5.88 14.44 7.78
N ASN A 184 -5.56 15.72 7.62
CA ASN A 184 -5.94 16.48 6.44
C ASN A 184 -4.80 17.40 5.98
N LEU A 185 -4.45 17.35 4.70
CA LEU A 185 -3.62 18.36 4.03
C LEU A 185 -4.52 19.37 3.32
N SER A 186 -4.21 20.64 3.51
CA SER A 186 -4.72 21.70 2.64
C SER A 186 -3.74 21.94 1.50
N TYR A 187 -4.23 22.44 0.37
CA TYR A 187 -3.38 22.78 -0.75
C TYR A 187 -3.83 24.06 -1.45
N SER A 188 -2.88 24.70 -2.14
CA SER A 188 -3.11 25.85 -2.99
C SER A 188 -2.20 25.77 -4.20
N ILE A 189 -2.75 26.03 -5.38
CA ILE A 189 -2.03 26.06 -6.64
C ILE A 189 -1.97 27.50 -7.13
N PHE A 190 -0.77 27.99 -7.37
CA PHE A 190 -0.52 29.34 -7.88
C PHE A 190 0.05 29.28 -9.29
N SER A 191 -0.32 30.24 -10.14
CA SER A 191 0.43 30.47 -11.38
C SER A 191 1.82 31.01 -11.02
N VAL A 192 2.86 30.65 -11.78
CA VAL A 192 4.19 31.24 -11.57
C VAL A 192 4.22 32.75 -11.79
N GLU A 193 3.28 33.29 -12.57
CA GLU A 193 3.11 34.71 -12.87
C GLU A 193 2.39 35.46 -11.72
N ASN A 194 1.50 34.78 -10.99
CA ASN A 194 0.79 35.34 -9.84
C ASN A 194 0.84 34.38 -8.64
N ARG A 195 1.77 34.67 -7.72
CA ARG A 195 2.00 33.89 -6.50
C ARG A 195 1.23 34.41 -5.27
N ILE A 196 0.34 35.37 -5.47
CA ILE A 196 -0.40 36.00 -4.39
C ILE A 196 -1.80 35.39 -4.29
N SER A 197 -2.43 35.13 -5.43
CA SER A 197 -3.79 34.58 -5.48
C SER A 197 -3.76 33.16 -6.05
N PRO A 198 -4.22 32.15 -5.30
CA PRO A 198 -4.26 30.78 -5.81
C PRO A 198 -5.31 30.68 -6.93
N VAL A 199 -4.96 29.92 -7.97
CA VAL A 199 -5.85 29.55 -9.09
C VAL A 199 -6.77 28.40 -8.68
N ILE A 200 -6.28 27.51 -7.82
CA ILE A 200 -7.05 26.44 -7.17
C ILE A 200 -6.66 26.42 -5.70
N SER A 201 -7.61 26.24 -4.80
CA SER A 201 -7.32 25.98 -3.38
C SER A 201 -8.27 24.92 -2.84
N SER A 202 -7.81 24.17 -1.84
CA SER A 202 -8.57 23.08 -1.24
C SER A 202 -9.83 23.55 -0.49
N GLY A 203 -9.96 24.85 -0.19
CA GLY A 203 -11.10 25.38 0.57
C GLY A 203 -11.39 24.54 1.82
N THR A 204 -12.58 23.94 1.88
CA THR A 204 -13.03 22.98 2.91
C THR A 204 -12.78 21.50 2.58
N SER A 205 -12.35 21.18 1.36
CA SER A 205 -12.10 19.83 0.86
C SER A 205 -10.62 19.48 0.99
N ALA A 206 -10.20 19.20 2.21
CA ALA A 206 -8.83 18.79 2.50
C ALA A 206 -8.56 17.35 2.02
N LEU A 207 -7.30 17.05 1.73
CA LEU A 207 -6.82 15.73 1.33
C LEU A 207 -6.67 14.85 2.57
N SER A 208 -7.42 13.76 2.66
CA SER A 208 -7.35 12.85 3.79
C SER A 208 -6.03 12.07 3.81
N LEU A 209 -5.46 11.94 5.00
CA LEU A 209 -4.20 11.25 5.27
C LEU A 209 -4.41 10.03 6.17
N VAL A 210 -3.60 9.01 5.90
CA VAL A 210 -3.31 7.90 6.83
C VAL A 210 -1.95 8.15 7.49
N TYR A 211 -1.69 7.53 8.63
CA TYR A 211 -0.36 7.58 9.27
C TYR A 211 0.71 6.93 8.37
N GLY A 212 1.88 7.57 8.26
CA GLY A 212 2.98 7.11 7.41
C GLY A 212 2.87 7.61 5.97
N TYR A 213 3.27 6.78 5.00
CA TYR A 213 3.43 7.20 3.61
C TYR A 213 2.10 7.28 2.86
N ASN A 214 1.82 8.43 2.27
CA ASN A 214 0.61 8.72 1.50
C ASN A 214 0.98 9.07 0.06
N ASN A 215 0.36 8.38 -0.89
CA ASN A 215 0.40 8.72 -2.30
C ASN A 215 -0.86 9.51 -2.64
N ILE A 216 -0.67 10.72 -3.15
CA ILE A 216 -1.75 11.67 -3.36
C ILE A 216 -1.83 12.04 -4.83
N GLU A 217 -3.05 11.92 -5.35
CA GLU A 217 -3.44 12.38 -6.66
C GLU A 217 -4.27 13.64 -6.54
N LEU A 218 -3.84 14.71 -7.20
CA LEU A 218 -4.55 15.98 -7.16
C LEU A 218 -4.97 16.40 -8.57
N SER A 219 -6.28 16.58 -8.77
CA SER A 219 -6.81 17.06 -10.05
C SER A 219 -6.38 18.50 -10.31
N VAL A 220 -5.83 18.71 -11.51
CA VAL A 220 -5.41 19.99 -12.10
C VAL A 220 -6.05 20.19 -13.47
N SER A 221 -7.13 19.46 -13.75
CA SER A 221 -7.78 19.42 -15.07
C SER A 221 -8.33 20.78 -15.52
N SER A 222 -8.62 21.68 -14.58
CA SER A 222 -9.12 23.03 -14.85
C SER A 222 -8.03 24.05 -15.18
N LEU A 223 -6.75 23.68 -15.09
CA LEU A 223 -5.63 24.57 -15.39
C LEU A 223 -5.33 24.61 -16.90
N THR A 224 -4.72 25.70 -17.35
CA THR A 224 -4.35 25.90 -18.74
C THR A 224 -3.13 25.05 -19.11
N THR A 225 -3.26 24.22 -20.14
CA THR A 225 -2.16 23.42 -20.72
C THR A 225 -1.00 24.29 -21.19
N GLY A 226 0.23 23.85 -20.90
CA GLY A 226 1.49 24.52 -21.21
C GLY A 226 1.92 25.56 -20.17
N GLU A 227 1.05 25.94 -19.23
CA GLU A 227 1.39 26.88 -18.17
C GLU A 227 2.08 26.20 -16.99
N ILE A 228 2.89 26.98 -16.27
CA ILE A 228 3.64 26.50 -15.11
C ILE A 228 2.97 27.00 -13.83
N TYR A 229 2.83 26.08 -12.89
CA TYR A 229 2.19 26.29 -11.61
C TYR A 229 3.08 25.84 -10.44
N ILE A 230 2.73 26.32 -9.25
CA ILE A 230 3.35 25.94 -7.98
C ILE A 230 2.25 25.34 -7.12
N LEU A 231 2.43 24.07 -6.70
CA LEU A 231 1.64 23.48 -5.63
C LEU A 231 2.28 23.83 -4.29
N GLU A 232 1.49 24.40 -3.40
CA GLU A 232 1.78 24.52 -1.97
C GLU A 232 0.86 23.56 -1.22
N VAL A 233 1.44 22.67 -0.42
CA VAL A 233 0.72 21.75 0.45
C VAL A 233 1.02 22.13 1.89
N THR A 234 -0.01 22.27 2.72
CA THR A 234 0.10 22.71 4.11
C THR A 234 -0.57 21.71 5.04
N ASN A 235 0.17 21.27 6.06
CA ASN A 235 -0.39 20.40 7.11
C ASN A 235 -1.12 21.20 8.19
N ASP A 236 -1.69 20.48 9.14
CA ASP A 236 -2.41 21.00 10.29
C ASP A 236 -1.59 21.90 11.23
N ARG A 237 -0.27 21.71 11.24
CA ARG A 237 0.69 22.53 11.99
C ARG A 237 1.14 23.77 11.23
N GLY A 238 0.63 23.99 10.01
CA GLY A 238 1.01 25.12 9.16
C GLY A 238 2.39 24.95 8.51
N GLU A 239 2.99 23.77 8.57
CA GLU A 239 4.20 23.45 7.82
C GLU A 239 3.86 23.34 6.34
N LYS A 240 4.80 23.77 5.49
CA LYS A 240 4.58 23.88 4.05
C LYS A 240 5.57 23.04 3.26
N TRP A 241 5.07 22.48 2.17
CA TRP A 241 5.86 21.84 1.14
C TRP A 241 5.42 22.31 -0.24
N PHE A 242 6.34 22.21 -1.18
CA PHE A 242 6.21 22.83 -2.48
C PHE A 242 6.63 21.87 -3.59
N LEU A 243 5.97 22.01 -4.75
CA LEU A 243 6.48 21.51 -6.03
C LEU A 243 6.14 22.49 -7.15
N ARG A 244 6.91 22.47 -8.23
CA ARG A 244 6.62 23.20 -9.47
C ARG A 244 6.28 22.22 -10.57
N PHE A 245 5.19 22.45 -11.28
CA PHE A 245 4.80 21.60 -12.40
C PHE A 245 4.29 22.41 -13.59
N GLU A 246 4.43 21.86 -14.79
CA GLU A 246 3.79 22.32 -16.01
C GLU A 246 2.52 21.50 -16.25
N LYS A 247 1.44 22.16 -16.66
CA LYS A 247 0.21 21.47 -17.04
C LYS A 247 0.38 20.86 -18.43
N ASP A 248 0.22 19.56 -18.54
CA ASP A 248 0.23 18.81 -19.81
C ASP A 248 -0.94 19.12 -20.76
#